data_AF-A0A959H2B1-F1
#
_entry.id   AF-A0A959H2B1-F1
#
_cell.length_a   1.000
_cell.length_b   1.000
_cell.length_c   1.000
_cell.angle_alpha   90.00
_cell.angle_beta   90.00
_cell.angle_gamma   90.00
#
_symmetry.space_group_name_H-M   'P 1'
#
loop_
_entity.id
_entity.type
_entity.pdbx_description
1 polymer ?
#
loop_
_entity_poly.entity_id
_entity_poly.type
_entity_poly.pdbx_seq_one_letter_code
_entity_poly.pdbx_strand_id
1 'polypeptide(L)'
;MRISGMPLFLLAALLWACQPSPSGSSGNGQTPAETADPNPPARGFNAAASDMRAINIADSVMLAMGGRRAWDNTRLLQWEFFGRRTLLWDKSTGDVRIEIPADSAVYIVNIRDLSGSAREGNTAIENPDTLKNRLQRANSIWINDAYWLVMPFKLKDSGLTLKY
;
A
#
# COMPACT_ATOMS: atom_id res chain seq x y z
N MET A 1 -76.27 21.25 -8.85
CA MET A 1 -76.95 21.52 -10.13
C MET A 1 -75.97 21.18 -11.25
N ARG A 2 -76.06 19.94 -11.76
CA ARG A 2 -76.31 19.58 -13.18
C ARG A 2 -75.19 20.05 -14.15
N ILE A 3 -74.29 19.12 -14.52
CA ILE A 3 -74.25 18.30 -15.77
C ILE A 3 -73.64 19.08 -16.95
N SER A 4 -72.57 18.53 -17.55
CA SER A 4 -72.34 18.37 -19.01
C SER A 4 -70.82 18.21 -19.25
N GLY A 5 -70.26 17.22 -19.97
CA GLY A 5 -70.81 16.13 -20.77
C GLY A 5 -69.67 15.17 -21.20
N MET A 6 -70.04 13.92 -21.48
CA MET A 6 -69.26 12.88 -22.20
C MET A 6 -69.46 13.12 -23.73
N PRO A 7 -68.81 12.43 -24.73
CA PRO A 7 -68.04 11.17 -24.67
C PRO A 7 -66.85 11.00 -25.68
N LEU A 8 -66.30 9.77 -25.69
CA LEU A 8 -65.85 8.98 -26.87
C LEU A 8 -64.48 9.28 -27.52
N PHE A 9 -63.50 8.38 -27.39
CA PHE A 9 -63.15 7.33 -28.38
C PHE A 9 -61.71 6.78 -28.25
N LEU A 10 -61.60 5.46 -28.51
CA LEU A 10 -60.51 4.73 -29.19
C LEU A 10 -59.14 4.50 -28.50
N LEU A 11 -59.03 3.25 -28.00
CA LEU A 11 -57.98 2.26 -28.25
C LEU A 11 -56.84 2.68 -29.23
N ALA A 12 -55.60 2.60 -28.78
CA ALA A 12 -54.46 2.15 -29.58
C ALA A 12 -53.27 1.79 -28.68
N ALA A 13 -53.10 0.49 -28.41
CA ALA A 13 -51.83 -0.05 -27.97
C ALA A 13 -50.88 -0.05 -29.16
N LEU A 14 -49.78 0.69 -29.07
CA LEU A 14 -48.68 0.65 -30.03
C LEU A 14 -47.38 0.36 -29.28
N LEU A 15 -46.96 -0.89 -29.44
CA LEU A 15 -45.60 -1.36 -29.22
C LEU A 15 -44.66 -0.48 -30.06
N TRP A 16 -43.81 0.32 -29.43
CA TRP A 16 -42.63 0.86 -30.11
C TRP A 16 -41.38 0.22 -29.51
N ALA A 17 -40.93 -0.78 -30.25
CA ALA A 17 -39.63 -1.41 -30.13
C ALA A 17 -38.49 -0.41 -30.34
N CYS A 18 -37.36 -0.72 -29.72
CA CYS A 18 -36.04 -0.12 -29.87
C CYS A 18 -35.81 0.71 -31.14
N GLN A 19 -35.40 1.96 -30.95
CA GLN A 19 -34.58 2.66 -31.95
C GLN A 19 -33.11 2.69 -31.51
N PRO A 20 -32.16 2.29 -32.38
CA PRO A 20 -30.74 2.52 -32.14
C PRO A 20 -30.44 4.01 -32.33
N SER A 21 -29.81 4.62 -31.33
CA SER A 21 -29.31 6.00 -31.47
C SER A 21 -27.99 6.00 -32.27
N PRO A 22 -27.78 7.01 -33.13
CA PRO A 22 -26.67 7.01 -34.08
C PRO A 22 -25.34 7.36 -33.41
N SER A 23 -24.32 6.62 -33.81
CA SER A 23 -22.91 6.90 -33.58
C SER A 23 -22.48 8.17 -34.32
N GLY A 24 -22.01 9.16 -33.56
CA GLY A 24 -21.42 10.40 -34.06
C GLY A 24 -20.46 10.97 -33.03
N SER A 25 -19.19 10.63 -33.20
CA SER A 25 -18.04 11.01 -32.37
C SER A 25 -17.84 12.53 -32.29
N SER A 26 -17.63 13.03 -31.08
CA SER A 26 -16.67 14.11 -30.82
C SER A 26 -16.03 13.85 -29.47
N GLY A 27 -14.76 13.49 -29.54
CA GLY A 27 -13.96 13.12 -28.39
C GLY A 27 -13.87 14.26 -27.38
N ASN A 28 -14.19 13.91 -26.15
CA ASN A 28 -13.42 14.37 -25.01
C ASN A 28 -13.19 13.13 -24.16
N GLY A 29 -12.05 12.47 -24.42
CA GLY A 29 -11.43 11.58 -23.45
C GLY A 29 -11.03 12.40 -22.25
N GLN A 30 -11.99 12.71 -21.39
CA GLN A 30 -11.72 13.07 -20.02
C GLN A 30 -11.31 11.77 -19.34
N THR A 31 -10.02 11.44 -19.46
CA THR A 31 -9.33 10.75 -18.36
C THR A 31 -9.64 11.61 -17.14
N PRO A 32 -10.32 11.10 -16.10
CA PRO A 32 -10.34 11.81 -14.84
C PRO A 32 -8.88 12.10 -14.54
N ALA A 33 -8.54 13.37 -14.32
CA ALA A 33 -7.28 13.72 -13.70
C ALA A 33 -7.34 13.11 -12.29
N GLU A 34 -7.04 11.81 -12.23
CA GLU A 34 -6.60 11.10 -11.05
C GLU A 34 -5.56 12.02 -10.45
N THR A 35 -5.90 12.58 -9.29
CA THR A 35 -5.07 13.53 -8.56
C THR A 35 -3.64 13.03 -8.63
N ALA A 36 -2.79 13.70 -9.42
CA ALA A 36 -1.45 13.20 -9.72
C ALA A 36 -0.74 13.01 -8.37
N ASP A 37 -0.59 11.76 -7.93
CA ASP A 37 0.09 11.44 -6.69
C ASP A 37 1.56 11.19 -7.05
N PRO A 38 2.43 12.21 -6.94
CA PRO A 38 3.78 12.09 -7.45
C PRO A 38 4.53 11.04 -6.64
N ASN A 39 5.34 10.23 -7.34
CA ASN A 39 6.29 9.31 -6.72
C ASN A 39 7.71 9.86 -6.86
N PRO A 40 8.13 10.85 -6.04
CA PRO A 40 9.45 11.44 -6.13
C PRO A 40 10.52 10.38 -5.79
N PRO A 41 11.64 10.34 -6.53
CA PRO A 41 12.75 9.49 -6.17
C PRO A 41 13.40 9.94 -4.86
N ALA A 42 14.03 9.01 -4.14
CA ALA A 42 14.85 9.34 -3.00
C ALA A 42 16.09 10.14 -3.42
N ARG A 43 16.64 10.94 -2.50
CA ARG A 43 17.91 11.65 -2.72
C ARG A 43 19.01 10.65 -3.05
N GLY A 44 19.64 10.79 -4.22
CA GLY A 44 20.72 9.90 -4.68
C GLY A 44 20.25 8.75 -5.57
N PHE A 45 18.98 8.67 -5.96
CA PHE A 45 18.54 7.82 -7.06
C PHE A 45 19.21 8.26 -8.37
N ASN A 46 19.70 7.30 -9.18
CA ASN A 46 20.42 7.61 -10.41
C ASN A 46 19.46 7.81 -11.60
N ALA A 47 18.69 8.90 -11.57
CA ALA A 47 17.71 9.20 -12.61
C ALA A 47 18.35 9.36 -14.00
N ALA A 48 19.52 10.00 -14.08
CA ALA A 48 20.18 10.28 -15.36
C ALA A 48 20.66 9.01 -16.10
N ALA A 49 21.04 7.97 -15.35
CA ALA A 49 21.45 6.69 -15.94
C ALA A 49 20.31 5.66 -16.01
N SER A 50 19.11 6.01 -15.56
CA SER A 50 17.95 5.11 -15.55
C SER A 50 17.14 5.26 -16.83
N ASP A 51 16.59 4.16 -17.32
CA ASP A 51 15.74 4.17 -18.50
C ASP A 51 14.36 4.75 -18.14
N MET A 52 13.89 5.73 -18.92
CA MET A 52 12.62 6.42 -18.66
C MET A 52 11.44 5.44 -18.60
N ARG A 53 11.47 4.37 -19.41
CA ARG A 53 10.44 3.32 -19.36
C ARG A 53 10.44 2.57 -18.04
N ALA A 54 11.61 2.27 -17.47
CA ALA A 54 11.72 1.60 -16.17
C ALA A 54 11.22 2.50 -15.03
N ILE A 55 11.52 3.80 -15.08
CA ILE A 55 11.02 4.80 -14.12
C ILE A 55 9.48 4.86 -14.16
N ASN A 56 8.89 4.91 -15.36
CA ASN A 56 7.43 4.95 -15.51
C ASN A 56 6.75 3.69 -14.97
N ILE A 57 7.40 2.52 -15.10
CA ILE A 57 6.92 1.28 -14.48
C ILE A 57 6.96 1.38 -12.96
N ALA A 58 8.05 1.90 -12.38
CA ALA A 58 8.13 2.10 -10.93
C ALA A 58 7.05 3.06 -10.40
N ASP A 59 6.71 4.10 -11.17
CA ASP A 59 5.62 5.02 -10.84
C ASP A 59 4.25 4.35 -10.94
N SER A 60 4.05 3.49 -11.95
CA SER A 60 2.82 2.70 -12.10
C SER A 60 2.64 1.69 -10.96
N VAL A 61 3.73 1.05 -10.51
CA VAL A 61 3.73 0.14 -9.35
C VAL A 61 3.34 0.88 -8.08
N MET A 62 3.94 2.05 -7.82
CA MET A 62 3.58 2.88 -6.65
C MET A 62 2.10 3.24 -6.65
N LEU A 63 1.57 3.71 -7.79
CA LEU A 63 0.17 4.08 -7.92
C LEU A 63 -0.76 2.87 -7.69
N ALA A 64 -0.47 1.73 -8.32
CA ALA A 64 -1.27 0.51 -8.18
C ALA A 64 -1.29 -0.04 -6.74
N MET A 65 -0.28 0.27 -5.92
CA MET A 65 -0.20 -0.12 -4.51
C MET A 65 -0.86 0.87 -3.54
N GLY A 66 -1.63 1.82 -4.05
CA GLY A 66 -2.38 2.80 -3.26
C GLY A 66 -1.77 4.20 -3.24
N GLY A 67 -0.65 4.42 -3.95
CA GLY A 67 -0.04 5.73 -4.12
C GLY A 67 0.97 6.12 -3.05
N ARG A 68 1.83 7.08 -3.41
CA ARG A 68 2.91 7.60 -2.57
C ARG A 68 2.38 8.23 -1.30
N ARG A 69 1.31 9.02 -1.37
CA ARG A 69 0.75 9.72 -0.21
C ARG A 69 0.20 8.74 0.83
N ALA A 70 -0.47 7.68 0.38
CA ALA A 70 -0.97 6.64 1.26
C ALA A 70 0.20 5.92 1.94
N TRP A 71 1.24 5.56 1.17
CA TRP A 71 2.45 4.97 1.73
C TRP A 71 3.09 5.87 2.80
N ASP A 72 3.31 7.15 2.51
CA ASP A 72 3.96 8.09 3.43
C ASP A 72 3.18 8.31 4.73
N ASN A 73 1.86 8.41 4.63
CA ASN A 73 0.99 8.64 5.78
C ASN A 73 0.67 7.37 6.58
N THR A 74 0.97 6.19 6.04
CA THR A 74 0.76 4.92 6.74
C THR A 74 1.70 4.84 7.94
N ARG A 75 1.13 4.80 9.15
CA ARG A 75 1.87 4.70 10.41
C ARG A 75 2.13 3.25 10.81
N LEU A 76 1.10 2.43 10.86
CA LEU A 76 1.18 1.05 11.37
C LEU A 76 1.10 0.06 10.21
N LEU A 77 2.02 -0.89 10.20
CA LEU A 77 2.01 -2.04 9.32
C LEU A 77 2.08 -3.30 10.18
N GLN A 78 1.13 -4.21 9.99
CA GLN A 78 1.12 -5.50 10.65
C GLN A 78 1.03 -6.62 9.62
N TRP A 79 1.87 -7.64 9.77
CA TRP A 79 1.84 -8.81 8.90
C TRP A 79 2.30 -10.06 9.64
N GLU A 80 2.00 -11.20 9.02
CA GLU A 80 2.46 -12.52 9.44
C GLU A 80 3.43 -13.03 8.37
N PHE A 81 4.52 -13.67 8.82
CA PHE A 81 5.60 -14.13 7.95
C PHE A 81 5.67 -15.67 7.93
N PHE A 82 4.93 -16.27 6.99
CA PHE A 82 4.89 -17.71 6.71
C PHE A 82 4.61 -18.59 7.95
N GLY A 83 3.74 -18.13 8.85
CA GLY A 83 3.35 -18.77 10.10
C GLY A 83 4.45 -18.76 11.16
N ARG A 84 5.63 -18.22 10.87
CA ARG A 84 6.81 -18.29 11.75
C ARG A 84 6.79 -17.22 12.84
N ARG A 85 6.19 -16.07 12.52
CA ARG A 85 6.16 -14.88 13.38
C ARG A 85 5.20 -13.82 12.86
N THR A 86 4.78 -12.95 13.75
CA THR A 86 4.06 -11.73 13.42
C THR A 86 4.94 -10.52 13.68
N LEU A 87 4.75 -9.48 12.88
CA LEU A 87 5.43 -8.19 13.03
C LEU A 87 4.39 -7.08 13.07
N LEU A 88 4.56 -6.13 13.99
CA LEU A 88 3.86 -4.85 14.01
C LEU A 88 4.92 -3.75 14.01
N TRP A 89 4.92 -2.92 12.98
CA TRP A 89 5.86 -1.83 12.80
C TRP A 89 5.12 -0.49 12.88
N ASP A 90 5.55 0.38 13.80
CA ASP A 90 5.23 1.81 13.80
C ASP A 90 6.32 2.57 13.03
N LYS A 91 6.01 2.95 11.79
CA LYS A 91 6.89 3.73 10.90
C LYS A 91 7.30 5.07 11.51
N SER A 92 6.42 5.69 12.28
CA SER A 92 6.63 7.04 12.81
C SER A 92 7.62 7.05 13.96
N THR A 93 7.61 6.04 14.83
CA THR A 93 8.54 5.94 15.98
C THR A 93 9.76 5.08 15.67
N GLY A 94 9.64 4.15 14.73
CA GLY A 94 10.66 3.13 14.46
C GLY A 94 10.50 1.87 15.33
N ASP A 95 9.46 1.76 16.14
CA ASP A 95 9.26 0.59 16.99
C ASP A 95 8.71 -0.58 16.18
N VAL A 96 9.29 -1.75 16.43
CA VAL A 96 8.87 -3.01 15.83
C VAL A 96 8.66 -4.03 16.94
N ARG A 97 7.44 -4.57 17.02
CA ARG A 97 7.11 -5.72 17.83
C ARG A 97 7.15 -6.97 16.97
N ILE A 98 7.85 -8.00 17.43
CA ILE A 98 7.98 -9.30 16.77
C ILE A 98 7.56 -10.37 17.75
N GLU A 99 6.63 -11.23 17.36
CA GLU A 99 6.24 -12.39 18.16
C GLU A 99 6.59 -13.67 17.41
N ILE A 100 7.30 -14.59 18.06
CA ILE A 100 7.77 -15.86 17.49
C ILE A 100 7.14 -17.01 18.28
N PRO A 101 6.05 -17.62 17.77
CA PRO A 101 5.32 -18.66 18.50
C PRO A 101 6.17 -19.86 18.91
N ALA A 102 7.08 -20.32 18.03
CA ALA A 102 7.92 -21.50 18.28
C ALA A 102 8.78 -21.40 19.54
N ASP A 103 9.25 -20.18 19.85
CA ASP A 103 10.11 -19.91 21.01
C ASP A 103 9.33 -19.22 22.15
N SER A 104 8.02 -18.99 21.97
CA SER A 104 7.21 -18.07 22.80
C SER A 104 7.89 -16.71 23.04
N ALA A 105 8.69 -16.26 22.08
CA ALA A 105 9.51 -15.07 22.21
C ALA A 105 8.76 -13.83 21.74
N VAL A 106 8.98 -12.73 22.44
CA VAL A 106 8.50 -11.40 22.05
C VAL A 106 9.64 -10.41 22.14
N TYR A 107 9.91 -9.74 21.02
CA TYR A 107 10.89 -8.68 20.92
C TYR A 107 10.19 -7.37 20.61
N ILE A 108 10.62 -6.30 21.28
CA ILE A 108 10.24 -4.93 20.96
C ILE A 108 11.57 -4.22 20.72
N VAL A 109 11.81 -3.77 19.49
CA VAL A 109 13.06 -3.10 19.10
C VAL A 109 12.75 -1.80 18.38
N ASN A 110 13.46 -0.73 18.69
CA ASN A 110 13.47 0.46 17.87
C ASN A 110 14.56 0.34 16.79
N ILE A 111 14.18 0.39 15.51
CA ILE A 111 15.12 0.17 14.39
C ILE A 111 16.06 1.35 14.12
N ARG A 112 15.89 2.48 14.82
CA ARG A 112 16.72 3.68 14.65
C ARG A 112 17.94 3.66 15.56
N ASP A 113 17.80 3.12 16.77
CA ASP A 113 18.87 3.10 17.79
C ASP A 113 19.14 1.71 18.39
N LEU A 114 18.38 0.68 18.00
CA LEU A 114 18.47 -0.69 18.49
C LEU A 114 18.20 -0.86 20.00
N SER A 115 17.52 0.10 20.62
CA SER A 115 17.01 -0.03 21.98
C SER A 115 15.72 -0.86 22.03
N GLY A 116 15.34 -1.34 23.22
CA GLY A 116 14.09 -2.07 23.39
C GLY A 116 14.09 -3.09 24.51
N SER A 117 13.21 -4.08 24.39
CA SER A 117 13.02 -5.17 25.36
C SER A 117 12.82 -6.51 24.66
N ALA A 118 13.11 -7.59 25.38
CA ALA A 118 12.92 -8.94 24.91
C ALA A 118 12.46 -9.85 26.04
N ARG A 119 11.60 -10.81 25.70
CA ARG A 119 11.23 -11.92 26.58
C ARG A 119 11.17 -13.22 25.82
N GLU A 120 11.42 -14.32 26.52
CA GLU A 120 11.24 -15.69 26.04
C GLU A 120 10.31 -16.40 27.03
N GLY A 121 9.17 -16.89 26.55
CA GLY A 121 8.06 -17.29 27.43
C GLY A 121 7.61 -16.13 28.32
N ASN A 122 7.52 -16.37 29.63
CA ASN A 122 7.13 -15.37 30.62
C ASN A 122 8.33 -14.65 31.27
N THR A 123 9.55 -14.90 30.79
CA THR A 123 10.78 -14.37 31.42
C THR A 123 11.35 -13.22 30.60
N ALA A 124 11.51 -12.06 31.23
CA ALA A 124 12.21 -10.92 30.64
C ALA A 124 13.72 -11.19 30.55
N ILE A 125 14.35 -10.71 29.48
CA ILE A 125 15.80 -10.79 29.31
C ILE A 125 16.44 -9.52 29.85
N GLU A 126 16.99 -9.61 31.06
CA GLU A 126 17.58 -8.45 31.76
C GLU A 126 19.09 -8.34 31.61
N ASN A 127 19.79 -9.45 31.33
CA ASN A 127 21.23 -9.42 31.09
C ASN A 127 21.54 -8.54 29.87
N PRO A 128 22.33 -7.45 30.00
CA PRO A 128 22.50 -6.46 28.93
C PRO A 128 23.06 -7.01 27.62
N ASP A 129 24.04 -7.92 27.70
CA ASP A 129 24.67 -8.50 26.51
C ASP A 129 23.70 -9.43 25.78
N THR A 130 22.94 -10.22 26.55
CA THR A 130 21.92 -11.11 26.00
C THR A 130 20.80 -10.30 25.35
N LEU A 131 20.32 -9.24 26.00
CA LEU A 131 19.30 -8.34 25.45
C LEU A 131 19.78 -7.69 24.15
N LYS A 132 21.00 -7.14 24.13
CA LYS A 132 21.60 -6.55 22.92
C LYS A 132 21.63 -7.54 21.76
N ASN A 133 22.05 -8.78 22.01
CA ASN A 133 22.06 -9.83 20.99
C ASN A 133 20.64 -10.15 20.47
N ARG A 134 19.61 -10.13 21.34
CA ARG A 134 18.21 -10.33 20.93
C ARG A 134 17.65 -9.16 20.13
N LEU A 135 17.96 -7.93 20.49
CA LEU A 135 17.54 -6.75 19.75
C LEU A 135 18.21 -6.67 18.37
N GLN A 136 19.49 -7.07 18.26
CA GLN A 136 20.15 -7.24 16.97
C GLN A 136 19.48 -8.30 16.11
N ARG A 137 19.13 -9.46 16.69
CA ARG A 137 18.36 -10.50 15.99
C ARG A 137 16.99 -9.98 15.54
N ALA A 138 16.28 -9.25 16.40
CA ALA A 138 14.99 -8.64 16.08
C ALA A 138 15.10 -7.67 14.90
N ASN A 139 16.13 -6.82 14.88
CA ASN A 139 16.39 -5.91 13.77
C ASN A 139 16.71 -6.66 12.46
N SER A 140 17.54 -7.71 12.51
CA SER A 140 17.82 -8.54 11.33
C SER A 140 16.57 -9.23 10.78
N ILE A 141 15.68 -9.69 11.68
CA ILE A 141 14.38 -10.24 11.29
C ILE A 141 13.54 -9.17 10.58
N TRP A 142 13.42 -7.97 11.17
CA TRP A 142 12.65 -6.89 10.55
C TRP A 142 13.22 -6.50 9.19
N ILE A 143 14.54 -6.34 9.04
CA ILE A 143 15.17 -6.01 7.75
C ILE A 143 14.78 -7.02 6.68
N ASN A 144 14.93 -8.31 6.96
CA ASN A 144 14.59 -9.36 6.01
C ASN A 144 13.09 -9.35 5.70
N ASP A 145 12.25 -9.47 6.72
CA ASP A 145 10.82 -9.71 6.55
C ASP A 145 10.10 -8.49 5.99
N ALA A 146 10.48 -7.28 6.41
CA ALA A 146 9.93 -6.05 5.88
C ALA A 146 10.33 -5.87 4.42
N TYR A 147 11.55 -6.24 4.01
CA TYR A 147 11.99 -6.10 2.61
C TYR A 147 11.05 -6.82 1.64
N TRP A 148 10.59 -8.04 1.97
CA TRP A 148 9.62 -8.78 1.16
C TRP A 148 8.32 -8.01 0.91
N LEU A 149 7.87 -7.26 1.92
CA LEU A 149 6.64 -6.47 1.85
C LEU A 149 6.87 -5.11 1.18
N VAL A 150 7.96 -4.43 1.51
CA VAL A 150 8.14 -3.01 1.18
C VAL A 150 8.93 -2.75 -0.09
N MET A 151 9.62 -3.76 -0.64
CA MET A 151 10.49 -3.62 -1.83
C MET A 151 9.83 -2.84 -2.98
N PRO A 152 8.56 -3.07 -3.35
CA PRO A 152 7.93 -2.30 -4.43
C PRO A 152 7.89 -0.78 -4.21
N PHE A 153 7.81 -0.32 -2.96
CA PHE A 153 7.85 1.10 -2.62
C PHE A 153 9.28 1.69 -2.67
N LYS A 154 10.31 0.84 -2.85
CA LYS A 154 11.72 1.20 -2.84
C LYS A 154 12.37 1.28 -4.22
N LEU A 155 11.60 1.12 -5.30
CA LEU A 155 12.13 1.05 -6.67
C LEU A 155 12.88 2.33 -7.11
N LYS A 156 12.65 3.47 -6.45
CA LYS A 156 13.36 4.74 -6.72
C LYS A 156 14.23 5.18 -5.52
N ASP A 157 14.73 4.24 -4.75
CA ASP A 157 15.65 4.48 -3.64
C ASP A 157 17.04 4.95 -4.10
N SER A 158 17.79 5.53 -3.16
CA SER A 158 19.16 6.00 -3.36
C SER A 158 20.07 4.90 -3.92
N GLY A 159 20.92 5.25 -4.89
CA GLY A 159 21.89 4.34 -5.49
C GLY A 159 21.34 3.41 -6.58
N LEU A 160 20.02 3.34 -6.76
CA LEU A 160 19.43 2.50 -7.81
C LEU A 160 19.57 3.14 -9.19
N THR A 161 19.79 2.26 -10.17
CA THR A 161 19.70 2.57 -11.61
C THR A 161 18.71 1.58 -12.22
N LEU A 162 17.61 2.07 -12.79
CA LEU A 162 16.58 1.22 -13.37
C LEU A 162 16.83 0.99 -14.86
N LYS A 163 16.78 -0.27 -15.30
CA LYS A 163 17.03 -0.69 -16.68
C LYS A 163 15.83 -1.41 -17.29
N TYR A 164 15.62 -1.28 -18.60
CA TYR A 164 14.52 -1.91 -19.34
C TYR A 164 14.90 -2.34 -20.75
#